data_AF-A0A3Q9S6Z6-F1
#
_entry.id   AF-A0A3Q9S6Z6-F1
#
_cell.length_a   1.000
_cell.length_b   1.000
_cell.length_c   1.000
_cell.angle_alpha   90.00
_cell.angle_beta   90.00
_cell.angle_gamma   90.00
#
_symmetry.space_group_name_H-M   'P 1'
#
loop_
_entity.id
_entity.type
_entity.pdbx_description
1 polymer ?
#
loop_
_entity_poly.entity_id
_entity_poly.type
_entity_poly.pdbx_seq_one_letter_code
_entity_poly.pdbx_strand_id
1 'polypeptide(L)' 'MTDFRKNKVNDLREKLDRYAYEHGTLDQKTLEISQEVDKFIVEDMKRILCKGFN' A
#
# COMPACT_ATOMS: atom_id res chain seq x y z
N MET A 1 -11.36 -3.13 8.78
CA MET A 1 -10.21 -2.20 8.60
C MET A 1 -10.59 -0.88 9.27
N THR A 2 -9.78 -0.38 10.21
CA THR A 2 -10.06 0.90 10.89
C THR A 2 -10.00 2.05 9.88
N ASP A 3 -10.83 3.09 10.02
CA ASP A 3 -10.94 4.17 9.01
C ASP A 3 -9.60 4.85 8.72
N PHE A 4 -8.77 5.05 9.76
CA PHE A 4 -7.39 5.54 9.62
C PHE A 4 -6.53 4.72 8.64
N ARG A 5 -6.71 3.39 8.60
CA ARG A 5 -5.93 2.49 7.74
C ARG A 5 -6.38 2.54 6.29
N LYS A 6 -7.70 2.64 6.06
CA LYS A 6 -8.25 2.79 4.71
C LYS A 6 -7.74 4.09 4.08
N ASN A 7 -7.73 5.17 4.85
CA ASN A 7 -7.23 6.47 4.39
C ASN A 7 -5.75 6.39 4.02
N LYS A 8 -4.90 5.83 4.88
CA LYS A 8 -3.46 5.72 4.59
C LYS A 8 -3.12 4.87 3.35
N VAL A 9 -3.83 3.77 3.12
CA VAL A 9 -3.62 2.93 1.92
C VAL A 9 -4.11 3.64 0.66
N ASN A 10 -5.22 4.38 0.74
CA ASN A 10 -5.72 5.18 -0.37
C ASN A 10 -4.74 6.31 -0.74
N ASP A 11 -4.20 7.02 0.26
CA ASP A 11 -3.21 8.08 0.04
C ASP A 11 -1.95 7.54 -0.66
N LEU A 12 -1.46 6.36 -0.24
CA LEU A 12 -0.30 5.72 -0.86
C LEU A 12 -0.60 5.24 -2.30
N ARG A 13 -1.82 4.77 -2.57
CA ARG A 13 -2.26 4.40 -3.92
C ARG A 13 -2.35 5.61 -4.85
N GLU A 14 -2.99 6.69 -4.41
CA GLU A 14 -3.04 7.93 -5.20
C GLU A 14 -1.64 8.47 -5.50
N LYS A 15 -0.73 8.38 -4.53
CA LYS A 15 0.67 8.76 -4.72
C LYS A 15 1.37 7.84 -5.73
N LEU A 16 1.14 6.53 -5.65
CA LEU A 16 1.73 5.57 -6.59
C LEU A 16 1.25 5.84 -8.03
N ASP A 17 -0.06 6.04 -8.21
CA ASP A 17 -0.66 6.31 -9.53
C ASP A 17 -0.11 7.61 -10.13
N ARG A 18 0.03 8.66 -9.31
CA ARG A 18 0.62 9.93 -9.75
C ARG A 18 2.07 9.75 -10.21
N TYR A 19 2.90 9.07 -9.42
CA TYR A 19 4.31 8.86 -9.76
C TYR A 19 4.49 7.93 -10.97
N ALA A 20 3.66 6.89 -11.08
CA ALA A 20 3.65 6.02 -12.25
C ALA A 20 3.28 6.78 -13.54
N TYR A 21 2.34 7.73 -13.45
CA TYR A 21 1.96 8.60 -14.56
C TYR A 21 3.06 9.60 -14.92
N GLU A 22 3.67 10.26 -13.93
CA GLU A 22 4.66 11.33 -14.14
C GLU A 22 6.05 10.81 -14.54
N HIS A 23 6.47 9.66 -13.99
CA HIS A 23 7.84 9.17 -14.09
C HIS A 23 7.96 7.77 -14.70
N GLY A 24 6.84 7.05 -14.84
CA GLY A 24 6.81 5.69 -15.33
C GLY A 24 6.84 4.65 -14.19
N THR A 25 6.40 3.44 -14.53
CA THR A 25 6.25 2.32 -13.58
C THR A 25 7.56 1.72 -13.10
N LEU A 26 8.65 1.94 -13.85
CA LEU A 26 10.00 1.45 -13.53
C LEU A 26 10.89 2.50 -12.88
N ASP A 27 10.37 3.71 -12.64
CA ASP A 27 11.11 4.74 -11.90
C ASP A 27 11.35 4.29 -10.46
N GLN A 28 12.54 4.61 -9.94
CA GLN A 28 12.97 4.20 -8.60
C GLN A 28 11.99 4.66 -7.50
N LYS A 29 11.45 5.89 -7.59
CA LYS A 29 10.50 6.39 -6.58
C LYS A 29 9.15 5.71 -6.71
N THR A 30 8.70 5.43 -7.93
CA THR A 30 7.48 4.66 -8.16
C THR A 30 7.61 3.26 -7.54
N LEU A 31 8.76 2.61 -7.69
CA LEU A 31 9.04 1.30 -7.09
C LEU A 31 9.08 1.37 -5.55
N GLU A 32 9.69 2.40 -4.97
CA GLU A 32 9.72 2.59 -3.51
C GLU A 32 8.31 2.74 -2.91
N ILE A 33 7.46 3.55 -3.55
CA ILE A 33 6.06 3.73 -3.11
C ILE A 33 5.27 2.42 -3.28
N SER A 34 5.50 1.69 -4.38
CA SER A 34 4.86 0.38 -4.63
C SER A 34 5.18 -0.62 -3.50
N GLN A 35 6.44 -0.70 -3.09
CA GLN A 35 6.87 -1.56 -1.98
C GLN A 35 6.25 -1.13 -0.64
N GLU A 36 6.02 0.16 -0.41
CA GLU A 36 5.35 0.65 0.80
C GLU A 36 3.87 0.22 0.83
N VAL A 37 3.17 0.32 -0.31
CA VAL A 37 1.80 -0.16 -0.47
C VAL A 37 1.72 -1.66 -0.19
N ASP A 38 2.62 -2.45 -0.78
CA ASP A 38 2.67 -3.91 -0.60
C ASP A 38 2.89 -4.30 0.87
N LYS A 39 3.83 -3.64 1.57
CA LYS A 39 4.05 -3.88 3.00
C LYS A 39 2.77 -3.64 3.81
N PHE A 40 2.04 -2.57 3.51
CA PHE A 40 0.78 -2.26 4.19
C PHE A 40 -0.29 -3.34 3.97
N ILE A 41 -0.43 -3.82 2.73
CA ILE A 41 -1.39 -4.88 2.39
C ILE A 41 -1.03 -6.18 3.08
N VAL A 42 0.25 -6.57 3.05
CA VAL A 42 0.74 -7.81 3.70
C VAL A 42 0.50 -7.77 5.21
N GLU A 43 0.78 -6.66 5.87
CA GLU A 43 0.54 -6.53 7.31
C GLU A 43 -0.96 -6.58 7.66
N ASP A 44 -1.84 -6.02 6.84
CA ASP A 44 -3.28 -6.15 7.06
C ASP A 44 -3.77 -7.59 6.80
N MET A 45 -3.26 -8.26 5.76
CA MET A 45 -3.53 -9.68 5.49
C MET A 45 -3.09 -10.58 6.66
N LYS A 46 -1.86 -10.41 7.15
CA LYS A 46 -1.37 -11.15 8.33
C LYS A 46 -2.29 -10.96 9.52
N ARG A 47 -2.74 -9.74 9.76
CA ARG A 47 -3.66 -9.45 10.88
C ARG A 47 -5.02 -10.11 10.71
N ILE A 48 -5.56 -10.15 9.49
CA ILE A 48 -6.83 -10.84 9.20
C ILE A 48 -6.67 -12.34 9.43
N LEU A 49 -5.59 -12.94 8.90
CA LEU A 49 -5.32 -14.36 9.03
C LEU A 49 -5.05 -14.78 10.49
N CYS A 50 -4.24 -14.01 11.23
CA CYS A 50 -3.95 -14.30 12.64
C CYS A 50 -5.17 -14.11 13.57
N LYS A 51 -6.20 -13.36 13.15
CA LYS A 51 -7.47 -13.26 13.90
C LYS A 51 -8.40 -14.45 13.70
N GLY A 52 -8.18 -15.29 12.69
CA GLY A 52 -8.96 -16.51 12.45
C GLY A 52 -8.48 -17.72 13.24
N PHE A 53 -7.37 -17.61 13.98
CA PHE A 53 -6.77 -18.69 14.78
C PHE A 53 -6.97 -18.53 16.30
N ASN A 54 -7.83 -17.59 16.73
CA ASN A 54 -8.23 -17.42 18.14
C ASN A 54 -9.73 -17.63 18.32
#